data_AF-A0A9E5P3V6-F1
#
_entry.id   AF-A0A9E5P3V6-F1
#
_cell.length_a   1.000
_cell.length_b   1.000
_cell.length_c   1.000
_cell.angle_alpha   90.00
_cell.angle_beta   90.00
_cell.angle_gamma   90.00
#
_symmetry.space_group_name_H-M   'P 1'
#
loop_
_entity.id
_entity.type
_entity.pdbx_description
1 polymer ?
#
loop_
_entity_poly.entity_id
_entity_poly.type
_entity_poly.pdbx_seq_one_letter_code
_entity_poly.pdbx_strand_id
1 'polypeptide(L)' 'MFNRYFQEELDNLKDLGGEFSKAHPALAPMLSGRSSDPDVDRLLEGVAFLTALLRQKLDDEFPEIIHEL' A
#
# COMPACT_ATOMS: atom_id res chain seq x y z
N MET A 1 -11.02 12.22 3.02
CA MET A 1 -11.35 11.12 3.95
C MET A 1 -10.27 10.04 3.84
N PHE A 2 -9.44 9.88 4.86
CA PHE A 2 -8.29 8.96 4.91
C PHE A 2 -8.60 7.53 4.43
N ASN A 3 -9.84 7.06 4.65
CA ASN A 3 -10.32 5.74 4.20
C ASN A 3 -10.09 5.49 2.69
N ARG A 4 -10.19 6.51 1.84
CA ARG A 4 -9.90 6.39 0.40
C ARG A 4 -8.43 6.06 0.14
N TYR A 5 -7.51 6.81 0.76
CA TYR A 5 -6.07 6.56 0.62
C TYR A 5 -5.71 5.17 1.11
N PHE A 6 -6.25 4.76 2.26
CA PHE A 6 -6.02 3.43 2.80
C PHE A 6 -6.47 2.31 1.84
N GLN A 7 -7.69 2.41 1.31
CA GLN A 7 -8.21 1.41 0.37
C GLN A 7 -7.40 1.36 -0.93
N GLU A 8 -7.04 2.53 -1.47
CA GLU A 8 -6.20 2.62 -2.67
C GLU A 8 -4.82 1.98 -2.46
N GLU A 9 -4.14 2.28 -1.34
CA GLU A 9 -2.83 1.69 -1.05
C GLU A 9 -2.92 0.19 -0.76
N LEU A 10 -4.00 -0.27 -0.12
CA LEU A 10 -4.21 -1.70 0.13
C LEU A 10 -4.41 -2.49 -1.17
N ASP A 11 -5.17 -1.92 -2.11
CA ASP A 11 -5.41 -2.56 -3.40
C ASP A 11 -4.13 -2.52 -4.27
N ASN A 12 -3.42 -1.39 -4.29
CA ASN A 12 -2.11 -1.29 -4.95
C ASN A 12 -1.10 -2.30 -4.39
N LEU A 13 -1.04 -2.47 -3.07
CA LEU A 13 -0.12 -3.40 -2.42
C LEU A 13 -0.41 -4.86 -2.83
N LYS A 14 -1.68 -5.22 -2.98
CA LYS A 14 -2.10 -6.56 -3.44
C LYS A 14 -1.73 -6.80 -4.91
N ASP A 15 -1.96 -5.81 -5.77
CA ASP A 15 -1.62 -5.90 -7.18
C ASP A 15 -0.10 -6.04 -7.37
N LEU A 16 0.68 -5.20 -6.70
CA LEU A 16 2.15 -5.27 -6.68
C LEU A 16 2.66 -6.60 -6.12
N GLY A 17 2.06 -7.09 -5.03
CA GLY A 17 2.39 -8.40 -4.46
C GLY A 17 2.13 -9.54 -5.45
N GLY A 18 1.02 -9.47 -6.20
CA GLY A 18 0.69 -10.41 -7.26
C GLY A 18 1.68 -10.38 -8.42
N GLU A 19 2.08 -9.20 -8.89
CA GLU A 19 3.10 -9.05 -9.95
C GLU A 19 4.47 -9.54 -9.50
N PHE A 20 4.90 -9.15 -8.30
CA PHE A 20 6.16 -9.60 -7.71
C PHE A 20 6.21 -11.12 -7.58
N SER A 21 5.10 -11.73 -7.16
CA SER A 21 4.98 -13.18 -7.03
C SER A 21 5.13 -13.91 -8.38
N LYS A 22 4.61 -13.33 -9.47
CA LYS A 22 4.79 -13.88 -10.82
C LYS A 22 6.25 -13.82 -11.26
N ALA A 23 6.95 -12.75 -10.92
CA ALA A 23 8.37 -12.57 -11.24
C ALA A 23 9.30 -13.41 -10.35
N HIS A 24 8.89 -13.70 -9.10
CA HIS A 24 9.67 -14.41 -8.10
C HIS A 24 8.91 -15.60 -7.50
N PRO A 25 8.83 -16.74 -8.21
CA PRO A 25 8.05 -17.90 -7.77
C PRO A 25 8.43 -18.44 -6.38
N ALA A 26 9.70 -18.31 -5.97
CA ALA A 26 10.18 -18.73 -4.65
C ALA A 26 9.58 -17.90 -3.50
N LEU A 27 9.23 -16.64 -3.77
CA LEU A 27 8.64 -15.71 -2.79
C LEU A 27 7.13 -15.55 -2.97
N ALA A 28 6.56 -16.15 -4.01
CA ALA A 28 5.14 -16.08 -4.31
C ALA A 28 4.26 -16.39 -3.10
N PRO A 29 4.48 -17.47 -2.32
CA PRO A 29 3.60 -17.78 -1.18
C PRO A 29 3.52 -16.69 -0.11
N MET A 30 4.48 -15.76 -0.07
CA MET A 30 4.54 -14.68 0.92
C MET A 30 3.78 -13.43 0.49
N LEU A 31 3.61 -13.21 -0.82
CA LEU A 31 3.07 -11.97 -1.39
C LEU A 31 1.96 -12.20 -2.41
N SER A 32 1.66 -13.45 -2.76
CA SER A 32 0.66 -13.79 -3.75
C SER A 32 -0.75 -13.74 -3.15
N GLY A 33 -1.46 -12.64 -3.38
CA GLY A 33 -2.90 -12.56 -3.12
C GLY A 33 -3.30 -12.84 -1.67
N ARG A 34 -4.43 -13.55 -1.46
CA ARG A 34 -4.89 -13.95 -0.13
C ARG A 34 -3.84 -14.84 0.54
N SER A 35 -3.15 -14.28 1.52
CA SER A 35 -2.33 -15.07 2.42
C SER A 35 -3.22 -16.10 3.12
N SER A 36 -2.70 -17.30 3.31
CA SER A 36 -3.33 -18.29 4.19
C SER A 36 -3.17 -17.95 5.67
N ASP A 37 -2.33 -16.96 6.00
CA ASP A 37 -2.03 -16.51 7.35
C ASP A 37 -2.67 -15.13 7.64
N PRO A 38 -3.63 -15.04 8.58
CA PRO A 38 -4.26 -13.79 9.00
C PRO A 38 -3.28 -12.73 9.55
N ASP A 39 -2.16 -13.14 10.13
CA ASP A 39 -1.19 -12.20 10.70
C ASP A 39 -0.37 -11.51 9.60
N VAL A 40 -0.11 -12.21 8.49
CA VAL A 40 0.48 -11.62 7.29
C VAL A 40 -0.48 -10.60 6.66
N ASP A 41 -1.77 -10.93 6.55
CA ASP A 41 -2.77 -9.99 6.02
C ASP A 41 -2.83 -8.70 6.87
N ARG A 42 -2.82 -8.82 8.20
CA ARG A 42 -2.76 -7.67 9.12
C ARG A 42 -1.49 -6.84 8.95
N LEU A 43 -0.35 -7.48 8.71
CA LEU A 43 0.90 -6.78 8.47
C LEU A 43 0.82 -5.97 7.16
N LEU A 44 0.28 -6.56 6.09
CA LEU A 44 0.08 -5.87 4.81
C LEU A 44 -0.91 -4.71 4.95
N GLU A 45 -2.00 -4.89 5.70
CA GLU A 45 -2.91 -3.79 6.05
C GLU A 45 -2.20 -2.68 6.83
N GLY A 46 -1.32 -3.02 7.78
CA GLY A 46 -0.49 -2.05 8.50
C GLY A 46 0.45 -1.26 7.59
N VAL A 47 1.07 -1.93 6.61
CA VAL A 47 1.92 -1.28 5.59
C VAL A 47 1.10 -0.34 4.71
N ALA A 48 -0.07 -0.79 4.25
CA ALA A 48 -1.01 0.04 3.49
C ALA A 48 -1.48 1.27 4.29
N PHE A 49 -1.72 1.11 5.60
CA PHE A 49 -2.09 2.21 6.49
C PHE A 49 -0.98 3.26 6.62
N LEU A 50 0.27 2.84 6.83
CA LEU A 50 1.40 3.77 6.98
C LEU A 50 1.70 4.50 5.67
N THR A 51 1.64 3.80 4.53
CA THR A 51 1.85 4.39 3.20
C THR A 51 0.72 5.35 2.82
N ALA A 52 -0.53 5.01 3.15
CA ALA A 52 -1.66 5.91 2.97
C ALA A 52 -1.54 7.19 3.79
N LEU A 53 -1.04 7.12 5.02
CA LEU A 53 -0.75 8.31 5.84
C LEU A 53 0.32 9.19 5.20
N LEU A 54 1.38 8.57 4.68
CA LEU A 54 2.45 9.29 4.00
C LEU A 54 1.91 9.98 2.73
N ARG A 55 1.16 9.26 1.90
CA ARG A 55 0.59 9.81 0.66
C ARG A 55 -0.40 10.94 0.94
N GLN A 56 -1.26 10.79 1.96
CA GLN A 56 -2.16 11.87 2.35
C GLN A 56 -1.36 13.11 2.78
N LYS A 57 -0.34 12.96 3.64
CA LYS A 57 0.49 14.10 4.07
C LYS A 57 1.18 14.79 2.90
N LEU A 58 1.71 14.03 1.95
CA LEU A 58 2.32 14.59 0.75
C LEU A 58 1.28 15.39 -0.05
N ASP A 59 0.12 14.82 -0.35
CA ASP A 59 -0.94 15.53 -1.07
C ASP A 59 -1.42 16.79 -0.33
N ASP A 60 -1.40 16.78 1.01
CA ASP A 60 -1.79 17.91 1.87
C ASP A 60 -0.69 19.00 1.99
N GLU A 61 0.60 18.66 1.89
CA GLU A 61 1.75 19.58 2.01
C GLU A 61 2.19 20.18 0.65
N PHE A 62 1.90 19.53 -0.47
CA PHE A 62 2.21 20.06 -1.82
C PHE A 62 1.50 21.38 -2.24
N PRO A 63 0.28 21.73 -1.75
CA PRO A 63 -0.37 22.99 -2.09
C PRO A 63 0.36 24.23 -1.57
N GLU A 64 1.10 24.13 -0.46
CA GLU A 64 1.78 25.29 0.15
C GLU A 64 3.03 25.70 -0.63
N ILE A 65 3.72 24.76 -1.29
CA ILE A 65 4.98 25.04 -2.01
C ILE A 65 4.75 25.78 -3.33
N ILE A 66 3.61 25.54 -4.01
CA ILE A 66 3.33 26.17 -5.32
C ILE A 66 2.71 27.57 -5.16
N HIS A 67 2.15 27.90 -4.00
CA HIS A 67 1.56 29.22 -3.77
C HIS A 67 2.55 30.32 -3.36
N GLU A 68 3.81 29.99 -3.07
CA GLU A 68 4.87 30.97 -2.75
C GLU A 68 5.80 31.33 -3.92
N LEU A 69 5.52 30.88 -5.16
CA LEU A 69 6.29 31.26 -6.35
C LEU A 69 5.65 32.37 -7.19
#